data_AF-A0A2H0IZG5-F1
#
_entry.id   AF-A0A2H0IZG5-F1
#
_cell.length_a   1.000
_cell.length_b   1.000
_cell.length_c   1.000
_cell.angle_alpha   90.00
_cell.angle_beta   90.00
_cell.angle_gamma   90.00
#
_symmetry.space_group_name_H-M   'P 1'
#
loop_
_entity.id
_entity.type
_entity.pdbx_description
1 polymer ?
#
loop_
_entity_poly.entity_id
_entity_poly.type
_entity_poly.pdbx_seq_one_letter_code
_entity_poly.pdbx_strand_id
1 'polypeptide(L)'
;MIAAHYGNGTDDIISQRRINWIEHHTFGKHFYYAEDAQAGRFEAWLEKAISRCQNCDLILYQAGADPHIDHPLGGILTTKQMSWRDRTVFERLGHKPLVWNLAGGYQLAKGLTEAQKREPVLALHRETARLHTAILG
;
A
#
# COMPACT_ATOMS: atom_id res chain seq x y z
N MET A 1 -1.94 -6.34 -0.29
CA MET A 1 -1.06 -5.57 0.60
C MET A 1 -0.18 -4.66 -0.25
N ILE A 2 -0.07 -3.35 -0.01
CA ILE A 2 0.92 -2.54 -0.74
C ILE A 2 1.95 -2.05 0.26
N ALA A 3 2.89 -2.96 0.57
CA ALA A 3 4.03 -2.76 1.44
C ALA A 3 5.31 -3.22 0.71
N ALA A 4 6.43 -2.54 0.96
CA ALA A 4 7.73 -2.85 0.33
C ALA A 4 8.43 -4.05 0.96
N HIS A 5 8.15 -4.35 2.23
CA HIS A 5 8.52 -5.65 2.76
C HIS A 5 7.71 -6.74 2.06
N TYR A 6 8.39 -7.85 1.73
CA TYR A 6 7.70 -9.08 1.35
C TYR A 6 6.90 -9.55 2.57
N GLY A 7 5.61 -9.18 2.60
CA GLY A 7 4.65 -9.60 3.61
C GLY A 7 4.34 -11.09 3.46
N ASN A 8 5.32 -11.94 3.76
CA ASN A 8 5.20 -13.39 3.63
C ASN A 8 4.10 -13.95 4.53
N GLY A 9 3.67 -13.25 5.59
CA GLY A 9 2.57 -13.71 6.43
C GLY A 9 1.30 -14.08 5.65
N THR A 10 0.84 -13.23 4.72
CA THR A 10 -0.36 -13.52 3.94
C THR A 10 -0.10 -14.54 2.82
N ASP A 11 0.98 -14.38 2.07
CA ASP A 11 1.37 -15.30 1.00
C ASP A 11 1.62 -16.72 1.53
N ASP A 12 2.29 -16.86 2.68
CA ASP A 12 2.59 -18.13 3.33
C ASP A 12 1.31 -18.81 3.83
N ILE A 13 0.37 -18.06 4.42
CA ILE A 13 -0.92 -18.62 4.85
C ILE A 13 -1.69 -19.13 3.62
N ILE A 14 -1.77 -18.34 2.55
CA ILE A 14 -2.46 -18.73 1.31
C ILE A 14 -1.84 -20.02 0.75
N SER A 15 -0.51 -20.06 0.67
CA SER A 15 0.24 -21.21 0.16
C SER A 15 0.06 -22.46 1.04
N GLN A 16 0.32 -22.35 2.34
CA GLN A 16 0.27 -23.47 3.29
C GLN A 16 -1.15 -24.03 3.45
N ARG A 17 -2.18 -23.17 3.37
CA ARG A 17 -3.59 -23.56 3.47
C ARG A 17 -4.22 -23.87 2.10
N ARG A 18 -3.47 -23.73 1.00
CA ARG A 18 -3.93 -23.97 -0.38
C ARG A 18 -5.21 -23.18 -0.72
N ILE A 19 -5.26 -21.93 -0.28
CA ILE A 19 -6.39 -21.05 -0.54
C ILE A 19 -6.28 -20.56 -1.99
N ASN A 20 -7.20 -20.98 -2.85
CA ASN A 20 -7.18 -20.67 -4.28
C ASN A 20 -8.24 -19.63 -4.72
N TRP A 21 -9.08 -19.19 -3.79
CA TRP A 21 -10.18 -18.25 -4.04
C TRP A 21 -9.83 -16.79 -3.67
N ILE A 22 -8.65 -16.54 -3.10
CA ILE A 22 -8.17 -15.20 -2.77
C ILE A 22 -7.34 -14.65 -3.93
N GLU A 23 -7.73 -13.51 -4.48
CA GLU A 23 -6.86 -12.70 -5.34
C GLU A 23 -5.92 -11.87 -4.45
N HIS A 24 -4.63 -12.19 -4.47
CA HIS A 24 -3.62 -11.55 -3.63
C HIS A 24 -2.59 -10.79 -4.45
N HIS A 25 -2.45 -9.49 -4.17
CA HIS A 25 -1.44 -8.63 -4.75
C HIS A 25 -0.58 -8.03 -3.65
N THR A 26 0.74 -8.20 -3.75
CA THR A 26 1.71 -7.62 -2.84
C THR A 26 2.84 -6.89 -3.57
N PHE A 27 3.12 -5.67 -3.15
CA PHE A 27 4.09 -4.79 -3.83
C PHE A 27 5.53 -5.32 -3.69
N GLY A 28 5.94 -5.73 -2.48
CA GLY A 28 7.26 -6.31 -2.22
C GLY A 28 7.58 -7.64 -2.94
N LYS A 29 6.64 -8.19 -3.73
CA LYS A 29 6.89 -9.33 -4.63
C LYS A 29 7.37 -8.91 -6.02
N HIS A 30 7.17 -7.64 -6.38
CA HIS A 30 7.40 -7.14 -7.74
C HIS A 30 8.40 -5.99 -7.80
N PHE A 31 8.59 -5.26 -6.69
CA PHE A 31 9.42 -4.06 -6.64
C PHE A 31 10.39 -4.18 -5.47
N TYR A 32 11.68 -4.28 -5.79
CA TYR A 32 12.76 -4.39 -4.82
C TYR A 32 13.61 -3.12 -4.78
N TYR A 33 13.69 -2.41 -5.90
CA TYR A 33 14.44 -1.16 -6.05
C TYR A 33 13.60 -0.07 -6.71
N ALA A 34 14.02 1.19 -6.57
CA ALA A 34 13.30 2.33 -7.13
C ALA A 34 13.11 2.21 -8.65
N GLU A 35 14.11 1.65 -9.34
CA GLU A 35 14.14 1.43 -10.78
C GLU A 35 13.04 0.48 -11.24
N ASP A 36 12.63 -0.48 -10.40
CA ASP A 36 11.56 -1.43 -10.74
C ASP A 36 10.21 -0.73 -10.92
N ALA A 37 10.02 0.38 -10.21
CA ALA A 37 8.80 1.19 -10.17
C ALA A 37 8.81 2.38 -11.14
N GLN A 38 9.92 2.63 -11.85
CA GLN A 38 10.04 3.73 -12.80
C GLN A 38 9.28 3.49 -14.10
N ALA A 39 9.25 4.51 -14.97
CA ALA A 39 8.68 4.45 -16.32
C ALA A 39 7.23 3.92 -16.38
N GLY A 40 6.41 4.22 -15.35
CA GLY A 40 5.00 3.81 -15.30
C GLY A 40 4.77 2.36 -14.87
N ARG A 41 5.82 1.61 -14.51
CA ARG A 41 5.71 0.18 -14.16
C ARG A 41 4.88 -0.05 -12.91
N PHE A 42 5.05 0.80 -11.90
CA PHE A 42 4.23 0.73 -10.69
C PHE A 42 2.77 1.00 -11.00
N GLU A 43 2.50 2.05 -11.77
CA GLU A 43 1.15 2.47 -12.13
C GLU A 43 0.43 1.37 -12.92
N ALA A 44 1.09 0.82 -13.94
CA ALA A 44 0.55 -0.28 -14.75
C ALA A 44 0.30 -1.56 -13.93
N TRP A 45 1.20 -1.88 -12.99
CA TRP A 45 1.01 -3.00 -12.08
C TRP A 45 -0.20 -2.79 -11.16
N LEU A 46 -0.34 -1.60 -10.57
CA LEU A 46 -1.45 -1.29 -9.67
C LEU A 46 -2.79 -1.35 -10.40
N GLU A 47 -2.86 -0.78 -11.60
CA GLU A 47 -4.07 -0.83 -12.42
C GLU A 47 -4.48 -2.27 -12.76
N LYS A 48 -3.50 -3.12 -13.09
CA LYS A 48 -3.75 -4.55 -13.32
C LYS A 48 -4.23 -5.26 -12.06
N ALA A 49 -3.62 -4.99 -10.90
CA ALA A 49 -4.05 -5.55 -9.62
C ALA A 49 -5.49 -5.14 -9.29
N ILE A 50 -5.81 -3.85 -9.43
CA ILE A 50 -7.17 -3.31 -9.25
C ILE A 50 -8.16 -3.98 -10.20
N SER A 51 -7.79 -4.13 -11.47
CA SER A 51 -8.65 -4.78 -12.46
C SER A 51 -9.00 -6.22 -12.09
N ARG A 52 -8.06 -6.97 -11.49
CA ARG A 52 -8.30 -8.34 -11.03
C ARG A 52 -9.22 -8.38 -9.81
N CYS A 53 -9.05 -7.42 -8.91
CA CYS A 53 -9.91 -7.26 -7.73
C CYS A 53 -11.35 -6.80 -8.06
N GLN A 54 -11.65 -6.37 -9.29
CA GLN A 54 -13.02 -5.98 -9.67
C GLN A 54 -14.03 -7.15 -9.57
N ASN A 55 -13.57 -8.39 -9.62
CA ASN A 55 -14.43 -9.56 -9.50
C ASN A 55 -14.55 -10.06 -8.04
N CYS A 56 -13.91 -9.41 -7.07
CA CYS A 56 -14.00 -9.79 -5.67
C CYS A 56 -15.26 -9.20 -5.01
N ASP A 57 -15.82 -9.98 -4.08
CA ASP A 57 -16.97 -9.59 -3.25
C ASP A 57 -16.56 -8.69 -2.08
N LEU A 58 -15.31 -8.82 -1.61
CA LEU A 58 -14.73 -8.08 -0.49
C LEU A 58 -13.31 -7.64 -0.84
N ILE A 59 -13.01 -6.38 -0.57
CA ILE A 59 -11.68 -5.79 -0.75
C ILE A 59 -11.06 -5.55 0.63
N LEU A 60 -9.87 -6.13 0.86
CA LEU A 60 -9.05 -5.88 2.04
C LEU A 60 -7.79 -5.10 1.63
N TYR A 61 -7.74 -3.81 1.96
CA TYR A 61 -6.65 -2.93 1.57
C TYR A 61 -5.74 -2.55 2.74
N GLN A 62 -4.55 -3.16 2.78
CA GLN A 62 -3.51 -2.80 3.75
C GLN A 62 -2.61 -1.70 3.18
N ALA A 63 -2.82 -0.46 3.65
CA ALA A 63 -2.12 0.73 3.18
C ALA A 63 -0.79 0.92 3.94
N GLY A 64 0.28 0.29 3.45
CA GLY A 64 1.63 0.45 3.98
C GLY A 64 2.23 1.80 3.61
N ALA A 65 2.99 2.39 4.52
CA ALA A 65 3.84 3.57 4.32
C ALA A 65 5.30 3.19 3.99
N ASP A 66 5.68 1.93 4.20
CA ASP A 66 7.04 1.45 3.95
C ASP A 66 7.54 1.46 2.49
N PRO A 67 6.72 1.56 1.42
CA PRO A 67 7.27 1.79 0.09
C PRO A 67 7.82 3.19 -0.13
N HIS A 68 7.58 4.14 0.78
CA HIS A 68 7.99 5.53 0.58
C HIS A 68 9.52 5.66 0.43
N ILE A 69 9.98 6.57 -0.43
CA ILE A 69 11.41 6.69 -0.82
C ILE A 69 12.35 6.97 0.34
N ASP A 70 11.89 7.69 1.36
CA ASP A 70 12.70 7.95 2.57
C ASP A 70 12.70 6.75 3.54
N HIS A 71 12.12 5.61 3.16
CA HIS A 71 11.98 4.46 4.04
C HIS A 71 13.28 3.66 4.05
N PRO A 72 13.86 3.38 5.22
CA PRO A 72 15.18 2.77 5.32
C PRO A 72 15.27 1.39 4.67
N LEU A 73 14.14 0.70 4.51
CA LEU A 73 14.05 -0.66 3.96
C LEU A 73 13.17 -0.76 2.71
N GLY A 74 12.59 0.35 2.22
CA GLY A 74 11.53 0.28 1.22
C GLY A 74 11.52 1.34 0.14
N GLY A 75 12.25 2.45 0.31
CA GLY A 75 12.99 3.21 -0.71
C GLY A 75 12.50 3.39 -2.16
N ILE A 76 11.23 3.18 -2.50
CA ILE A 76 10.82 2.96 -3.91
C ILE A 76 9.86 4.04 -4.44
N LEU A 77 8.79 4.34 -3.72
CA LEU A 77 7.71 5.23 -4.15
C LEU A 77 7.86 6.64 -3.59
N THR A 78 7.70 7.65 -4.45
CA THR A 78 7.62 9.04 -4.00
C THR A 78 6.33 9.31 -3.20
N THR A 79 6.28 10.39 -2.42
CA THR A 79 5.05 10.83 -1.73
C THR A 79 3.86 10.97 -2.69
N LYS A 80 4.12 11.47 -3.91
CA LYS A 80 3.09 11.62 -4.94
C LYS A 80 2.55 10.27 -5.42
N GLN A 81 3.42 9.28 -5.62
CA GLN A 81 3.02 7.92 -5.98
C GLN A 81 2.26 7.22 -4.85
N MET A 82 2.63 7.45 -3.59
CA MET A 82 1.90 6.96 -2.42
C MET A 82 0.47 7.51 -2.37
N SER A 83 0.30 8.83 -2.53
CA SER A 83 -1.02 9.47 -2.57
C SER A 83 -1.83 9.01 -3.80
N TRP A 84 -1.19 8.90 -4.96
CA TRP A 84 -1.83 8.39 -6.18
C TRP A 84 -2.35 6.96 -5.98
N ARG A 85 -1.52 6.06 -5.43
CA ARG A 85 -1.91 4.69 -5.11
C ARG A 85 -3.19 4.62 -4.29
N ASP A 86 -3.21 5.35 -3.16
CA ASP A 86 -4.34 5.32 -2.23
C ASP A 86 -5.61 5.87 -2.88
N ARG A 87 -5.49 7.01 -3.59
CA ARG A 87 -6.57 7.59 -4.37
C ARG A 87 -7.13 6.60 -5.40
N THR A 88 -6.26 5.98 -6.20
CA THR A 88 -6.67 5.06 -7.27
C THR A 88 -7.37 3.84 -6.69
N VAL A 89 -6.91 3.29 -5.56
CA VAL A 89 -7.61 2.19 -4.88
C VAL A 89 -9.00 2.62 -4.44
N PHE A 90 -9.14 3.76 -3.74
CA PHE A 90 -10.44 4.22 -3.25
C PHE A 90 -11.40 4.58 -4.38
N GLU A 91 -10.96 5.31 -5.41
CA GLU A 91 -11.81 5.69 -6.55
C GLU A 91 -12.27 4.46 -7.34
N ARG A 92 -11.42 3.44 -7.50
CA ARG A 92 -11.70 2.30 -8.39
C ARG A 92 -12.34 1.12 -7.69
N LEU A 93 -12.15 0.95 -6.38
CA LEU A 93 -12.66 -0.19 -5.62
C LEU A 93 -13.60 0.21 -4.48
N GLY A 94 -13.71 1.49 -4.14
CA GLY A 94 -14.52 1.95 -3.00
C GLY A 94 -16.03 1.80 -3.16
N HIS A 95 -16.51 1.52 -4.38
CA HIS A 95 -17.91 1.15 -4.62
C HIS A 95 -18.24 -0.29 -4.19
N LYS A 96 -17.23 -1.09 -3.82
CA LYS A 96 -17.37 -2.44 -3.27
C LYS A 96 -17.28 -2.42 -1.74
N PRO A 97 -17.70 -3.49 -1.04
CA PRO A 97 -17.33 -3.70 0.35
C PRO A 97 -15.80 -3.64 0.50
N LEU A 98 -15.30 -2.50 1.00
CA LEU A 98 -13.88 -2.21 1.13
C LEU A 98 -13.57 -1.93 2.59
N VAL A 99 -12.65 -2.71 3.15
CA VAL A 99 -12.08 -2.48 4.47
C VAL A 99 -10.60 -2.22 4.31
N TRP A 100 -10.10 -1.20 4.99
CA TRP A 100 -8.69 -0.85 4.92
C TRP A 100 -8.12 -0.56 6.30
N ASN A 101 -6.81 -0.68 6.43
CA ASN A 101 -6.08 -0.34 7.64
C ASN A 101 -4.72 0.27 7.33
N LEU A 102 -4.19 1.02 8.29
CA LEU A 102 -2.80 1.47 8.29
C LEU A 102 -1.89 0.26 8.50
N ALA A 103 -0.86 0.13 7.66
CA ALA A 103 0.14 -0.94 7.75
C ALA A 103 1.55 -0.38 7.93
N GLY A 104 2.58 -1.21 7.75
CA GLY A 104 3.98 -0.91 8.11
C GLY A 104 4.54 0.39 7.54
N GLY A 105 5.53 0.95 8.24
CA GLY A 105 6.21 2.20 7.92
C GLY A 105 7.08 2.63 9.09
N TYR A 106 8.38 2.81 8.86
CA TYR A 106 9.37 3.00 9.93
C TYR A 106 10.27 4.21 9.72
N GLN A 107 9.83 5.17 8.90
CA GLN A 107 10.56 6.44 8.72
C GLN A 107 10.63 7.19 10.04
N LEU A 108 11.82 7.72 10.32
CA LEU A 108 12.07 8.54 11.50
C LEU A 108 12.64 9.89 11.08
N ALA A 109 12.10 10.95 11.66
CA ALA A 109 12.65 12.30 11.63
C ALA A 109 13.34 12.63 12.97
N LYS A 110 14.08 13.74 12.98
CA LYS A 110 14.55 14.32 14.24
C LYS A 110 13.34 14.84 15.03
N GLY A 111 13.30 14.55 16.32
CA GLY A 111 12.22 14.99 17.20
C GLY A 111 12.56 14.81 18.66
N LEU A 112 11.93 15.59 19.53
CA LEU A 112 12.08 15.50 20.98
C LEU A 112 11.14 14.43 21.56
N THR A 113 10.01 14.17 20.90
CA THR A 113 9.04 13.13 21.29
C THR A 113 8.99 12.00 20.26
N GLU A 114 8.50 10.83 20.68
CA GLU A 114 8.30 9.70 19.76
C GLU A 114 7.30 10.01 18.64
N ALA A 115 6.28 10.83 18.93
CA ALA A 115 5.33 11.28 17.92
C ALA A 115 6.03 12.15 16.86
N GLN A 116 6.86 13.11 17.29
CA GLN A 116 7.63 13.95 16.37
C GLN A 116 8.62 13.13 15.53
N LYS A 117 9.26 12.12 16.14
CA LYS A 117 10.15 11.23 15.39
C LYS A 117 9.40 10.42 14.33
N ARG A 118 8.15 10.00 14.57
CA ARG A 118 7.35 9.19 13.64
C ARG A 118 6.51 10.01 12.66
N GLU A 119 6.58 11.33 12.75
CA GLU A 119 5.76 12.25 11.96
C GLU A 119 5.76 11.94 10.46
N PRO A 120 6.87 11.57 9.80
CA PRO A 120 6.84 11.24 8.36
C PRO A 120 5.85 10.12 8.02
N VAL A 121 5.82 9.05 8.83
CA VAL A 121 4.89 7.93 8.66
C VAL A 121 3.46 8.36 8.97
N LEU A 122 3.27 9.14 10.04
CA LEU A 122 1.96 9.66 10.41
C LEU A 122 1.39 10.58 9.33
N ALA A 123 2.22 11.39 8.68
CA ALA A 123 1.82 12.25 7.57
C ALA A 123 1.30 11.43 6.38
N LEU A 124 2.01 10.35 5.98
CA LEU A 124 1.56 9.45 4.92
C LEU A 124 0.21 8.80 5.27
N HIS A 125 0.07 8.29 6.48
CA HIS A 125 -1.18 7.67 6.94
C HIS A 125 -2.34 8.67 7.06
N ARG A 126 -2.07 9.90 7.50
CA ARG A 126 -3.07 10.98 7.51
C ARG A 126 -3.53 11.31 6.11
N GLU A 127 -2.64 11.30 5.12
CA GLU A 127 -3.02 11.49 3.72
C GLU A 127 -3.92 10.34 3.21
N THR A 128 -3.59 9.08 3.50
CA THR A 128 -4.48 7.94 3.19
C THR A 128 -5.87 8.12 3.79
N ALA A 129 -5.95 8.48 5.08
CA ALA A 129 -7.22 8.70 5.78
C ALA A 129 -8.01 9.87 5.19
N ARG A 130 -7.33 10.99 4.88
CA ARG A 130 -7.93 12.17 4.25
C ARG A 130 -8.51 11.84 2.87
N LEU A 131 -7.79 11.06 2.06
CA LEU A 131 -8.26 10.60 0.75
C LEU A 131 -9.49 9.71 0.86
N HIS A 132 -9.50 8.76 1.81
CA HIS A 132 -10.68 7.95 2.10
C HIS A 132 -11.91 8.81 2.40
N THR A 133 -11.81 9.76 3.34
CA THR A 133 -12.92 10.64 3.70
C THR A 133 -13.36 11.53 2.54
N ALA A 134 -12.42 12.01 1.71
CA ALA A 134 -12.76 12.87 0.58
C ALA A 134 -13.43 12.12 -0.59
N ILE A 135 -13.23 10.81 -0.72
CA ILE A 135 -13.72 10.01 -1.86
C ILE A 135 -14.95 9.18 -1.49
N LEU A 136 -14.97 8.61 -0.27
CA LEU A 136 -15.99 7.64 0.17
C LEU A 136 -16.83 8.13 1.36
N GLY A 137 -16.45 9.26 1.97
CA GLY A 137 -17.09 9.82 3.16
C GLY A 137 -18.13 10.90 2.88
#